data_AF-A0A9E5IVT4-F1
#
_entry.id   AF-A0A9E5IVT4-F1
#
_cell.length_a   1.000
_cell.length_b   1.000
_cell.length_c   1.000
_cell.angle_alpha   90.00
_cell.angle_beta   90.00
_cell.angle_gamma   90.00
#
_symmetry.space_group_name_H-M   'P 1'
#
loop_
_entity.id
_entity.type
_entity.pdbx_description
1 polymer ?
#
loop_
_entity_poly.entity_id
_entity_poly.type
_entity_poly.pdbx_seq_one_letter_code
_entity_poly.pdbx_strand_id
1 'polypeptide(L)' 'MTRPYNFSAGPAAIPDAVLIQAASEMLDWHGSGMGVMEMSHRGK' A
#
# COMPACT_ATOMS: atom_id res chain seq x y z
N MET A 1 -14.44 2.85 -15.23
CA MET A 1 -14.53 1.38 -15.18
C MET A 1 -14.66 1.00 -13.70
N THR A 2 -15.70 0.26 -13.31
CA THR A 2 -15.92 -0.13 -11.90
C THR A 2 -14.94 -1.25 -11.53
N ARG A 3 -14.36 -1.22 -10.32
CA ARG A 3 -13.50 -2.32 -9.82
C ARG A 3 -14.30 -3.64 -9.79
N PRO A 4 -13.75 -4.75 -10.31
CA PRO A 4 -14.43 -6.04 -10.29
C PRO A 4 -14.48 -6.61 -8.87
N TYR A 5 -15.50 -7.43 -8.59
CA TYR A 5 -15.52 -8.25 -7.38
C TYR A 5 -14.51 -9.39 -7.50
N ASN A 6 -13.47 -9.37 -6.65
CA ASN A 6 -12.42 -10.37 -6.65
C ASN A 6 -12.70 -11.46 -5.60
N PHE A 7 -13.10 -12.65 -6.06
CA PHE A 7 -13.35 -13.85 -5.22
C PHE A 7 -12.18 -14.85 -5.22
N SER A 8 -10.96 -14.42 -5.56
CA SER A 8 -9.80 -15.31 -5.63
C SER A 8 -9.49 -15.91 -4.27
N ALA A 9 -9.12 -17.20 -4.25
CA ALA A 9 -8.75 -17.92 -3.02
C ALA A 9 -7.36 -17.52 -2.46
N GLY A 10 -6.51 -16.90 -3.28
CA GLY A 10 -5.17 -16.45 -2.90
C GLY A 10 -4.24 -16.24 -4.09
N PRO A 11 -3.53 -15.09 -4.20
CA PRO A 11 -3.78 -13.83 -3.49
C PRO A 11 -5.23 -13.34 -3.67
N ALA A 12 -5.74 -12.52 -2.74
CA ALA A 12 -7.16 -12.16 -2.65
C ALA A 12 -7.40 -10.65 -2.73
N ALA A 13 -8.67 -10.23 -2.66
CA ALA A 13 -9.06 -8.83 -2.63
C ALA A 13 -8.44 -8.08 -1.44
N ILE A 14 -8.01 -6.84 -1.68
CA ILE A 14 -7.56 -5.90 -0.64
C ILE A 14 -8.55 -4.73 -0.62
N PRO A 15 -8.92 -4.18 0.56
CA PRO A 15 -9.78 -3.01 0.66
C PRO A 15 -9.25 -1.81 -0.13
N ASP A 16 -10.14 -1.13 -0.85
CA ASP A 16 -9.79 0.01 -1.71
C ASP A 16 -9.07 1.12 -0.94
N ALA A 17 -9.54 1.44 0.27
CA ALA A 17 -8.93 2.47 1.12
C ALA A 17 -7.45 2.18 1.45
N VAL A 18 -7.10 0.90 1.65
CA VAL A 18 -5.72 0.48 1.94
C VAL A 18 -4.85 0.59 0.70
N LEU A 19 -5.35 0.17 -0.47
CA LEU A 19 -4.62 0.31 -1.73
C LEU A 19 -4.39 1.78 -2.09
N ILE A 20 -5.38 2.64 -1.86
CA ILE A 20 -5.27 4.09 -2.09
C ILE A 20 -4.20 4.68 -1.18
N GLN A 21 -4.23 4.37 0.12
CA GLN A 21 -3.22 4.87 1.06
C GLN A 21 -1.81 4.39 0.68
N ALA A 22 -1.62 3.09 0.43
CA ALA A 22 -0.33 2.54 0.04
C ALA A 22 0.20 3.17 -1.26
N ALA A 23 -0.69 3.45 -2.23
CA ALA A 23 -0.31 4.15 -3.45
C ALA A 23 0.07 5.61 -3.19
N SER A 24 -0.66 6.33 -2.34
CA SER A 24 -0.37 7.74 -2.04
C SER A 24 0.93 7.95 -1.26
N GLU A 25 1.33 6.96 -0.45
CA GLU A 25 2.52 7.03 0.43
C GLU A 25 3.72 6.28 -0.17
N MET A 26 3.64 5.81 -1.41
CA MET A 26 4.63 4.91 -2.02
C MET A 26 6.06 5.49 -2.06
N LEU A 27 6.19 6.80 -2.28
CA LEU A 27 7.48 7.50 -2.44
C LEU A 27 7.90 8.30 -1.21
N ASP A 28 6.94 8.67 -0.35
CA ASP A 28 7.21 9.42 0.87
C ASP A 28 6.21 9.00 1.93
N TRP A 29 6.68 8.16 2.84
CA TRP A 29 5.87 7.72 3.97
C TRP A 29 5.92 8.79 5.07
N HIS A 30 4.76 9.40 5.33
CA HIS A 30 4.56 10.43 6.35
C HIS A 30 5.57 11.58 6.35
N GLY A 31 6.07 12.02 5.19
CA GLY A 31 7.00 13.14 5.10
C GLY A 31 8.42 12.81 5.58
N SER A 32 8.78 11.52 5.60
CA SER A 32 10.13 11.06 5.95
C SER A 32 11.16 11.31 4.83
N GLY A 33 10.68 11.64 3.62
CA GLY A 33 11.53 11.81 2.44
C GLY A 33 11.93 10.48 1.78
N MET A 34 11.34 9.35 2.18
CA MET A 34 11.51 8.04 1.56
C MET A 34 10.26 7.15 1.71
N GLY A 35 10.10 6.17 0.83
CA GLY A 35 9.02 5.18 0.94
C GLY A 35 9.31 4.12 2.02
N VAL A 36 8.26 3.47 2.54
CA VAL A 36 8.40 2.40 3.57
C VAL A 36 9.38 1.30 3.14
N MET A 37 9.41 0.95 1.85
CA MET A 37 10.28 -0.09 1.31
C MET A 37 11.78 0.27 1.33
N GLU A 38 12.11 1.56 1.50
CA GLU A 38 13.49 2.06 1.58
C GLU A 38 13.95 2.21 3.04
N MET A 39 13.00 2.16 3.99
CA MET A 39 13.29 2.34 5.42
C MET A 39 13.98 1.12 6.03
N SER A 40 14.95 1.38 6.90
CA SER A 40 15.54 0.33 7.73
C SER A 40 14.50 -0.21 8.72
N HIS A 41 14.31 -1.54 8.74
CA HIS A 41 13.50 -2.21 9.76
C HIS A 41 14.03 -2.04 11.19
N ARG A 42 15.22 -1.43 11.36
CA ARG A 42 15.83 -1.10 12.67
C ARG A 42 15.62 0.36 13.07
N GLY A 43 14.92 1.16 12.26
CA GLY A 43 14.55 2.52 12.62
C GLY A 43 13.70 2.54 13.90
N LYS A 44 13.88 3.57 14.72
CA LYS A 44 12.98 3.87 15.84
C LYS A 44 11.93 4.87 15.41
#